data_AF-A0A5C2IEN5-F1
#
_entry.id   AF-A0A5C2IEN5-F1
#
_cell.length_a   1.000
_cell.length_b   1.000
_cell.length_c   1.000
_cell.angle_alpha   90.00
_cell.angle_beta   90.00
_cell.angle_gamma   90.00
#
_symmetry.space_group_name_H-M   'P 1'
#
loop_
_entity.id
_entity.type
_entity.pdbx_description
1 polymer ?
#
loop_
_entity_poly.entity_id
_entity_poly.type
_entity_poly.pdbx_seq_one_letter_code
_entity_poly.pdbx_strand_id
1 'polypeptide(L)'
;MAPGEKIKAKIKKNLPVRGPQASTIKDLMHWYCMNTNTHGCRRIVVSRGRLRRLLWILFTLTAVALIIWQCALLVFSFYTVSVSIKVHFQKLDFPAVTICNINPYKYSAVSDLLADLDSETK
;
A
#
# COMPACT_ATOMS: atom_id res chain seq x y z
N MET A 1 3.14 -59.60 -5.19
CA MET A 1 3.41 -58.16 -5.25
C MET A 1 4.55 -57.90 -6.21
N ALA A 2 4.28 -57.09 -7.24
CA ALA A 2 5.27 -56.76 -8.26
C ALA A 2 6.44 -55.97 -7.65
N PRO A 3 7.66 -56.04 -8.23
CA PRO A 3 8.83 -55.33 -7.72
C PRO A 3 8.59 -53.83 -7.48
N GLY A 4 7.79 -53.19 -8.35
CA GLY A 4 7.43 -51.78 -8.24
C GLY A 4 6.53 -51.42 -7.03
N GLU A 5 5.68 -52.34 -6.56
CA GLU A 5 4.83 -52.10 -5.38
C GLU A 5 5.65 -52.07 -4.08
N LYS A 6 6.68 -52.92 -3.99
CA LYS A 6 7.58 -52.96 -2.84
C LYS A 6 8.39 -51.67 -2.71
N ILE A 7 8.81 -51.10 -3.84
CA ILE A 7 9.54 -49.82 -3.88
C ILE A 7 8.61 -48.67 -3.44
N LYS A 8 7.39 -48.57 -3.97
CA LYS A 8 6.40 -47.56 -3.54
C LYS A 8 6.08 -47.65 -2.05
N ALA A 9 5.90 -48.86 -1.52
CA ALA A 9 5.63 -49.07 -0.09
C ALA A 9 6.81 -48.65 0.80
N LYS A 10 8.04 -48.94 0.36
CA LYS A 10 9.28 -48.56 1.08
C LYS A 10 9.52 -47.04 1.05
N ILE A 11 9.21 -46.36 -0.06
CA ILE A 11 9.26 -44.90 -0.19
C ILE A 11 8.22 -44.24 0.72
N LYS A 12 6.96 -44.69 0.68
CA LYS A 12 5.87 -44.15 1.53
C LYS A 12 6.13 -44.33 3.04
N LYS A 13 6.82 -45.40 3.43
CA LYS A 13 7.21 -45.66 4.83
C LYS A 13 8.33 -44.74 5.32
N ASN A 14 9.26 -44.35 4.45
CA ASN A 14 10.44 -43.57 4.81
C ASN A 14 10.29 -42.06 4.60
N LEU A 15 9.31 -41.62 3.81
CA LEU A 15 9.01 -40.19 3.69
C LEU A 15 8.05 -39.74 4.80
N PRO A 16 8.45 -38.83 5.70
CA PRO A 16 7.52 -38.19 6.60
C PRO A 16 6.60 -37.28 5.77
N VAL A 17 5.37 -37.73 5.53
CA VAL A 17 4.34 -36.93 4.89
C VAL A 17 3.97 -35.80 5.87
N ARG A 18 4.55 -34.62 5.66
CA ARG A 18 4.31 -33.41 6.48
C ARG A 18 3.00 -32.69 6.12
N GLY A 19 2.22 -33.23 5.19
CA GLY A 19 0.95 -32.68 4.74
C GLY A 19 -0.28 -33.42 5.29
N PRO A 20 -1.48 -32.83 5.14
CA PRO A 20 -2.73 -33.49 5.51
C PRO A 20 -2.90 -34.82 4.78
N GLN A 21 -3.04 -35.91 5.53
CA GLN A 21 -3.45 -37.22 5.02
C GLN A 21 -4.98 -37.20 4.83
N ALA A 22 -5.46 -36.43 3.86
CA ALA A 22 -6.88 -36.31 3.55
C ALA A 22 -7.18 -37.04 2.23
N SER A 23 -7.95 -38.12 2.30
CA SER A 23 -8.43 -38.84 1.11
C SER A 23 -9.53 -38.07 0.37
N THR A 24 -10.21 -37.16 1.06
CA THR A 24 -11.34 -36.39 0.54
C THR A 24 -11.12 -34.89 0.73
N ILE A 25 -11.66 -34.07 -0.19
CA ILE A 25 -11.67 -32.60 -0.07
C ILE A 25 -12.31 -32.15 1.26
N LYS A 26 -13.33 -32.86 1.75
CA LYS A 26 -13.96 -32.57 3.05
C LYS A 26 -12.99 -32.71 4.21
N ASP A 27 -12.21 -33.79 4.23
CA ASP A 27 -11.22 -34.05 5.28
C ASP A 27 -10.08 -33.04 5.20
N LEU A 28 -9.70 -32.64 3.97
CA LEU A 28 -8.70 -31.61 3.73
C LEU A 28 -9.18 -30.25 4.23
N MET A 29 -10.42 -29.87 3.94
CA MET A 29 -11.03 -28.62 4.42
C MET A 29 -11.19 -28.62 5.94
N HIS A 30 -11.55 -29.75 6.54
CA HIS A 30 -11.63 -29.90 7.99
C HIS A 30 -10.25 -29.72 8.64
N TRP A 31 -9.22 -30.39 8.11
CA TRP A 31 -7.83 -30.23 8.56
C TRP A 31 -7.36 -28.78 8.42
N TYR A 32 -7.61 -28.15 7.27
CA TYR A 32 -7.25 -26.77 7.00
C TYR A 32 -7.88 -25.81 8.02
N CYS A 33 -9.20 -25.91 8.24
CA CYS A 33 -9.90 -25.08 9.20
C CYS A 33 -9.42 -25.27 10.65
N MET A 34 -8.86 -26.43 10.98
CA MET A 34 -8.33 -26.72 12.31
C MET A 34 -6.89 -26.24 12.51
N ASN A 35 -6.12 -26.14 11.42
CA ASN A 35 -4.67 -25.85 11.45
C ASN A 35 -4.30 -24.45 10.91
N THR A 36 -5.26 -23.73 10.33
CA THR A 36 -5.06 -22.35 9.87
C THR A 36 -5.02 -21.36 11.04
N ASN A 37 -4.29 -20.26 10.85
CA ASN A 37 -4.29 -19.11 11.77
C ASN A 37 -5.56 -18.25 11.65
N THR A 38 -6.43 -18.51 10.67
CA THR A 38 -7.69 -17.79 10.49
C THR A 38 -8.68 -18.10 11.62
N HIS A 39 -8.91 -17.13 12.50
CA HIS A 39 -9.75 -17.29 13.69
C HIS A 39 -11.20 -17.73 13.41
N GLY A 40 -11.79 -17.30 12.28
CA GLY A 40 -13.16 -17.64 11.90
C GLY A 40 -13.37 -19.10 11.50
N CYS A 41 -12.43 -19.67 10.74
CA CYS A 41 -12.55 -21.02 10.16
C CYS A 41 -12.69 -22.12 11.22
N ARG A 42 -11.87 -22.07 12.27
CA ARG A 42 -11.95 -23.02 13.39
C ARG A 42 -13.29 -22.92 14.12
N ARG A 43 -13.80 -21.70 14.36
CA ARG A 43 -15.06 -21.48 15.08
C ARG A 43 -16.27 -22.03 14.30
N ILE A 44 -16.27 -21.90 12.98
CA ILE A 44 -17.31 -22.45 12.09
C ILE A 44 -17.33 -23.98 12.16
N VAL A 45 -16.17 -24.63 12.15
CA VAL A 45 -16.06 -26.09 12.15
C VAL A 45 -16.35 -26.72 13.52
N VAL A 46 -15.89 -26.09 14.62
CA VAL A 46 -16.07 -26.60 15.98
C VAL A 46 -17.48 -26.31 16.55
N SER A 47 -18.23 -25.38 15.96
CA SER A 47 -19.56 -24.98 16.44
C SER A 47 -20.58 -26.13 16.41
N ARG A 48 -21.09 -26.51 17.58
CA ARG A 48 -22.21 -27.44 17.72
C ARG A 48 -23.53 -26.67 17.64
N GLY A 49 -24.28 -26.85 16.55
CA GLY A 49 -25.59 -26.23 16.31
C GLY A 49 -25.65 -25.34 15.06
N ARG A 50 -26.78 -25.42 14.33
CA ARG A 50 -26.97 -24.72 13.05
C ARG A 50 -26.94 -23.19 13.20
N LEU A 51 -27.66 -22.65 14.19
CA LEU A 51 -27.71 -21.20 14.43
C LEU A 51 -26.34 -20.62 14.77
N ARG A 52 -25.62 -21.23 15.71
CA ARG A 52 -24.28 -20.78 16.12
C ARG A 52 -23.30 -20.83 14.95
N ARG A 53 -23.39 -21.86 14.10
CA ARG A 53 -22.56 -21.96 12.90
C ARG A 53 -22.88 -20.86 11.88
N LEU A 54 -24.16 -20.58 11.65
CA LEU A 54 -24.59 -19.48 10.77
C LEU A 54 -24.08 -18.12 11.26
N LEU A 55 -24.16 -17.85 12.57
CA LEU A 55 -23.63 -16.62 13.16
C LEU A 55 -22.12 -16.48 12.92
N TRP A 56 -21.34 -17.55 13.15
CA TRP A 56 -19.90 -17.51 12.88
C TRP A 56 -19.56 -17.33 11.41
N ILE A 57 -20.34 -17.93 10.50
CA ILE A 57 -20.19 -17.71 9.06
C ILE A 57 -20.45 -16.24 8.72
N LEU A 58 -21.55 -15.68 9.21
CA LEU A 58 -21.93 -14.29 8.95
C LEU A 58 -20.86 -13.33 9.48
N PHE A 59 -20.42 -13.48 10.73
CA PHE A 59 -19.35 -12.65 11.28
C PHE A 59 -18.04 -12.75 10.50
N THR A 60 -17.67 -13.96 10.07
CA THR A 60 -16.44 -14.17 9.29
C THR A 60 -16.55 -13.49 7.92
N LEU A 61 -17.69 -13.61 7.24
CA LEU A 61 -17.93 -12.97 5.95
C LEU A 61 -17.94 -11.44 6.06
N THR A 62 -18.59 -10.89 7.08
CA THR A 62 -18.57 -9.44 7.34
C THR A 62 -17.15 -8.94 7.57
N ALA A 63 -16.34 -9.66 8.37
CA ALA A 63 -14.96 -9.28 8.60
C ALA A 63 -14.12 -9.30 7.31
N VAL A 64 -14.29 -10.32 6.46
CA VAL A 64 -13.61 -10.40 5.15
C VAL A 64 -14.03 -9.24 4.25
N ALA A 65 -15.32 -8.92 4.20
CA ALA A 65 -15.82 -7.79 3.41
C ALA A 65 -15.22 -6.45 3.88
N LEU A 66 -15.17 -6.21 5.20
CA LEU A 66 -14.56 -5.01 5.77
C LEU A 66 -13.07 -4.91 5.48
N ILE A 67 -12.33 -6.03 5.53
CA ILE A 67 -10.91 -6.07 5.18
C ILE A 67 -10.72 -5.71 3.71
N ILE A 68 -11.49 -6.31 2.80
CA ILE A 68 -11.40 -6.01 1.36
C ILE A 68 -11.73 -4.54 1.10
N TRP A 69 -12.77 -4.02 1.75
CA TRP A 69 -13.14 -2.61 1.67
C TRP A 69 -12.01 -1.68 2.14
N GLN A 70 -11.41 -1.95 3.31
CA GLN A 70 -10.30 -1.15 3.82
C GLN A 70 -9.05 -1.26 2.95
N CYS A 71 -8.74 -2.44 2.42
CA CYS A 71 -7.64 -2.62 1.48
C CYS A 71 -7.87 -1.80 0.21
N ALA A 72 -9.10 -1.77 -0.33
CA ALA A 72 -9.44 -0.94 -1.48
C ALA A 72 -9.22 0.54 -1.16
N LEU A 73 -9.75 1.04 -0.03
CA LEU A 73 -9.53 2.43 0.39
C LEU A 73 -8.06 2.78 0.61
N LEU A 74 -7.27 1.86 1.17
CA LEU A 74 -5.83 2.04 1.34
C LEU A 74 -5.12 2.15 -0.02
N VAL A 75 -5.47 1.29 -0.98
CA VAL A 75 -4.94 1.34 -2.34
C VAL A 75 -5.30 2.66 -3.02
N PHE A 76 -6.56 3.09 -2.93
CA PHE A 76 -6.98 4.39 -3.46
C PHE A 76 -6.20 5.53 -2.80
N SER A 77 -6.06 5.52 -1.47
CA SER A 77 -5.30 6.51 -0.72
C SER A 77 -3.82 6.56 -1.11
N PHE A 78 -3.22 5.40 -1.37
CA PHE A 78 -1.83 5.30 -1.82
C PHE A 78 -1.62 5.94 -3.19
N TYR A 79 -2.57 5.79 -4.12
CA TYR A 79 -2.49 6.40 -5.45
C TYR A 79 -2.94 7.87 -5.46
N THR A 80 -3.66 8.33 -4.43
CA THR A 80 -3.90 9.77 -4.25
C THR A 80 -2.66 10.42 -3.66
N VAL A 81 -1.96 11.22 -4.47
CA VAL A 81 -0.75 11.94 -4.06
C VAL A 81 -1.08 12.92 -2.93
N SER A 82 -0.81 12.51 -1.69
CA SER A 82 -0.97 13.33 -0.49
C SER A 82 0.41 13.76 0.00
N VAL A 83 0.92 14.86 -0.56
CA VAL A 83 2.19 15.44 -0.08
C VAL A 83 1.92 16.17 1.24
N SER A 84 2.32 15.57 2.36
CA SER A 84 2.33 16.25 3.65
C SER A 84 3.56 17.16 3.73
N ILE A 85 3.41 18.43 3.35
CA ILE A 85 4.47 19.43 3.51
C ILE A 85 4.52 19.82 4.99
N LYS A 86 5.50 19.26 5.71
CA LYS A 86 5.81 19.71 7.07
C LYS A 86 6.69 20.95 6.98
N VAL A 87 6.08 22.11 7.24
CA VAL A 87 6.81 23.38 7.29
C VAL A 87 7.60 23.42 8.60
N HIS A 88 8.89 23.16 8.51
CA HIS A 88 9.82 23.37 9.62
C HIS A 88 10.43 24.76 9.48
N PHE A 89 10.22 25.62 10.48
CA PHE A 89 10.91 26.89 10.58
C PHE A 89 12.33 26.63 11.08
N GLN A 90 13.26 26.54 10.15
CA GLN A 90 14.69 26.56 10.45
C GLN A 90 15.23 27.98 10.31
N LYS A 91 16.38 28.25 10.93
CA LYS A 91 17.09 29.51 10.77
C LYS A 91 17.52 29.61 9.30
N LEU A 92 16.82 30.43 8.52
CA LEU A 92 17.14 30.67 7.11
C LEU A 92 18.30 31.65 7.01
N ASP A 93 19.19 31.43 6.05
CA ASP A 93 20.19 32.41 5.66
C ASP A 93 19.50 33.66 5.12
N PHE A 94 20.09 34.82 5.40
CA PHE A 94 19.58 36.08 4.85
C PHE A 94 19.61 36.03 3.32
N PRO A 95 18.50 36.34 2.62
CA PRO A 95 18.41 36.15 1.19
C PRO A 95 19.33 37.12 0.44
N ALA A 96 19.67 36.77 -0.80
CA ALA A 96 20.26 37.74 -1.71
C ALA A 96 19.23 38.87 -1.97
N VAL A 97 19.58 40.10 -1.60
CA VAL A 97 18.77 41.29 -1.88
C VAL A 97 19.40 42.01 -3.06
N THR A 98 18.68 42.08 -4.18
CA THR A 98 19.08 42.85 -5.36
C THR A 98 18.30 44.15 -5.41
N ILE A 99 19.02 45.28 -5.40
CA ILE A 99 18.43 46.62 -5.53
C ILE A 99 18.83 47.17 -6.89
N CYS A 100 17.83 47.49 -7.72
CA CYS A 100 18.03 48.12 -9.01
C CYS A 100 17.42 49.53 -8.99
N ASN A 101 18.08 50.47 -9.68
CA ASN A 101 17.47 51.76 -9.98
C ASN A 101 16.30 51.54 -10.95
N ILE A 102 15.18 52.22 -10.73
CA ILE A 102 14.03 52.21 -11.66
C ILE A 102 14.44 52.84 -13.00
N ASN A 103 15.36 53.80 -12.97
CA ASN A 103 15.87 54.40 -14.18
C ASN A 103 16.88 53.45 -14.86
N PRO A 104 16.56 52.91 -16.06
CA PRO A 104 17.44 52.00 -16.79
C PRO A 104 18.65 52.69 -17.42
N TYR A 105 18.61 54.02 -17.57
CA TYR A 105 19.66 54.77 -18.26
C TYR A 105 20.22 55.89 -17.37
N LYS A 106 21.54 55.91 -17.23
CA LYS A 106 22.19 57.07 -16.62
C LYS A 106 22.20 58.20 -17.65
N TYR A 107 21.52 59.31 -17.37
CA TYR A 107 21.40 60.44 -18.31
C TYR A 107 22.77 60.89 -18.86
N SER A 108 23.81 60.96 -18.02
CA SER A 108 25.17 61.31 -18.45
C SER A 108 25.81 60.35 -19.46
N ALA A 109 25.27 59.15 -19.62
CA ALA A 109 25.76 58.16 -20.58
C ALA A 109 24.96 58.16 -21.89
N VAL A 110 23.79 58.81 -21.91
CA VAL A 110 22.89 58.87 -23.08
C VAL A 110 22.58 60.31 -23.51
N SER A 111 23.24 61.31 -22.92
CA SER A 111 22.99 62.73 -23.19
C SER A 111 23.13 63.07 -24.67
N ASP A 112 24.13 62.51 -25.35
CA ASP A 112 24.37 62.78 -26.76
C ASP A 112 23.26 62.22 -27.65
N LEU A 113 22.64 61.11 -27.24
CA LEU A 113 21.51 60.48 -27.94
C LEU A 113 20.18 61.22 -27.66
N LEU A 114 20.10 61.95 -26.55
CA LEU A 114 18.92 62.69 -26.12
C LEU A 114 18.99 64.18 -26.50
N ALA A 115 20.11 64.65 -27.06
CA ALA A 115 20.35 66.07 -27.34
C ALA A 115 19.26 66.71 -28.21
N ASP A 116 18.76 65.98 -29.21
CA ASP A 116 17.68 66.46 -30.09
C ASP A 116 16.36 66.60 -29.31
N LEU A 117 16.01 65.61 -28.48
CA LEU A 117 14.81 65.65 -27.64
C LEU A 117 14.88 66.76 -26.59
N ASP A 118 16.04 66.95 -25.95
CA ASP A 118 16.26 68.02 -24.97
C ASP A 118 16.17 69.42 -25.61
N SER A 119 16.43 69.54 -26.91
CA SER A 119 16.26 70.79 -27.67
C SER A 119 14.78 71.12 -27.94
N GLU A 120 13.93 70.11 -28.15
CA GLU A 120 12.49 70.28 -28.34
C GLU A 120 11.73 70.57 -27.03
N THR A 121 12.32 70.17 -25.89
CA THR A 121 11.67 70.31 -24.57
C THR A 121 12.10 71.57 -23.81
N LYS A 122 12.91 72.44 -24.43
CA LYS A 122 13.41 73.71 -23.87
C LYS A 122 12.55 74.90 -24.30
#